data_AF-A0A1I3GSY9-F1
#
_entry.id   AF-A0A1I3GSY9-F1
#
_cell.length_a   1.000
_cell.length_b   1.000
_cell.length_c   1.000
_cell.angle_alpha   90.00
_cell.angle_beta   90.00
_cell.angle_gamma   90.00
#
_symmetry.space_group_name_H-M   'P 1'
#
loop_
_entity.id
_entity.type
_entity.pdbx_description
1 polymer ?
#
loop_
_entity_poly.entity_id
_entity_poly.type
_entity_poly.pdbx_seq_one_letter_code
_entity_poly.pdbx_strand_id
1 'polypeptide(L)'
;MKKLINDVASVVPEMLDGLAALNPNLALLQGTTIVVRADAAAAAARGEVALISGGGSGHEPAHGGYVGAGMLSAAVAGEVFTSPSVDAVLDAIRAVAGPAGVLLIVKSYTGDRLNFGLAAEIARAEGIAVEMAVVADDVALSAGGAHAGRRGLAGTVLVHKIAGAAAAEGRSLDEVARVARAVAAELGTMGVALTSCTVPAAGKPGFELAGDEIEWGLGIHGEPGVQRGTLEAADRIVERLLAHIADDRSLRAGDRVALLVNNLGGTPSSELNIVAGAALRYLGARQLQVERAWAGTFLSALEMAGVSLTLLRVDDQRLAWLDAPALTSAWPTSGGRVARAATKAAPVAPAVPTGTHVAGLAPSSTLRRAIEAVCACLLEAEPELTTMDQRVGDGDLGISLARAAHGILDEIDGYPAATSPGAVLRALAATVRRVVGGTSGPLYAVMLMRAAAALDASSAVGAPAAGNWSTAFTAAVDGVMELGGAHPGDRTMVDALHPAADALRAALAQSHNNGAALQAAVDAARTGAASTASMQPRLGRSSYVGDRALGFADPGAHAVALWLAAVRDELARH
;
A
#
# COMPACT_ATOMS: atom_id res chain seq x y z
N MET A 1 -9.98 -8.42 -20.55
CA MET A 1 -8.60 -8.14 -20.11
C MET A 1 -8.53 -6.70 -19.63
N LYS A 2 -7.98 -6.42 -18.43
CA LYS A 2 -7.82 -5.07 -17.88
C LYS A 2 -6.35 -4.67 -17.92
N LYS A 3 -5.91 -3.94 -18.95
CA LYS A 3 -4.54 -3.43 -19.09
C LYS A 3 -4.58 -2.04 -19.73
N LEU A 4 -3.61 -1.20 -19.38
CA LEU A 4 -3.41 0.11 -19.99
C LEU A 4 -2.44 -0.05 -21.16
N ILE A 5 -2.96 -0.50 -22.30
CA ILE A 5 -2.21 -0.74 -23.54
C ILE A 5 -3.05 -0.30 -24.74
N ASN A 6 -2.41 0.09 -25.85
CA ASN A 6 -3.11 0.42 -27.09
C ASN A 6 -3.34 -0.85 -27.93
N ASP A 7 -2.26 -1.46 -28.40
CA ASP A 7 -2.25 -2.70 -29.18
C ASP A 7 -1.25 -3.70 -28.58
N VAL A 8 -1.55 -5.00 -28.68
CA VAL A 8 -0.70 -6.08 -28.13
C VAL A 8 0.68 -6.10 -28.78
N ALA A 9 0.80 -5.84 -30.08
CA ALA A 9 2.06 -5.85 -30.80
C ALA A 9 2.92 -4.61 -30.49
N SER A 10 2.31 -3.53 -30.01
CA SER A 10 2.99 -2.29 -29.66
C SER A 10 3.44 -2.21 -28.20
N VAL A 11 3.13 -3.22 -27.37
CA VAL A 11 3.42 -3.18 -25.92
C VAL A 11 4.89 -2.91 -25.63
N VAL A 12 5.80 -3.68 -26.25
CA VAL A 12 7.24 -3.55 -25.96
C VAL A 12 7.82 -2.25 -26.54
N PRO A 13 7.58 -1.86 -27.80
CA PRO A 13 8.04 -0.58 -28.33
C PRO A 13 7.53 0.64 -27.54
N GLU A 14 6.22 0.74 -27.27
CA GLU A 14 5.64 1.88 -26.55
C GLU A 14 6.16 1.99 -25.11
N MET A 15 6.35 0.84 -24.45
CA MET A 15 6.95 0.77 -23.13
C MET A 15 8.39 1.30 -23.13
N LEU A 16 9.21 0.90 -24.11
CA LEU A 16 10.59 1.35 -24.22
C LEU A 16 10.70 2.83 -24.60
N ASP A 17 9.80 3.33 -25.45
CA ASP A 17 9.69 4.76 -25.77
C ASP A 17 9.42 5.59 -24.50
N GLY A 18 8.48 5.14 -23.67
CA GLY A 18 8.19 5.78 -22.39
C GLY A 18 9.38 5.72 -21.42
N LEU A 19 10.05 4.57 -21.33
CA LEU A 19 11.25 4.39 -20.51
C LEU A 19 12.37 5.35 -20.94
N ALA A 20 12.69 5.42 -22.23
CA ALA A 20 13.74 6.29 -22.75
C ALA A 20 13.38 7.77 -22.60
N ALA A 21 12.12 8.16 -22.85
CA ALA A 21 11.67 9.54 -22.69
C ALA A 21 11.79 10.06 -21.24
N LEU A 22 11.59 9.19 -20.25
CA LEU A 22 11.71 9.55 -18.83
C LEU A 22 13.16 9.52 -18.32
N ASN A 23 14.10 8.96 -19.09
CA ASN A 23 15.47 8.72 -18.65
C ASN A 23 16.47 9.21 -19.71
N PRO A 24 16.95 10.47 -19.61
CA PRO A 24 17.82 11.07 -20.63
C PRO A 24 19.19 10.41 -20.77
N ASN A 25 19.55 9.51 -19.85
CA ASN A 25 20.77 8.70 -19.92
C ASN A 25 20.59 7.41 -20.73
N LEU A 26 19.42 7.19 -21.33
CA LEU A 26 19.10 6.04 -22.17
C LEU A 26 18.91 6.48 -23.63
N ALA A 27 19.20 5.56 -24.54
CA ALA A 27 18.88 5.68 -25.96
C ALA A 27 18.28 4.35 -26.45
N LEU A 28 17.38 4.43 -27.43
CA LEU A 28 16.87 3.26 -28.13
C LEU A 28 17.66 3.04 -29.41
N LEU A 29 18.03 1.79 -29.69
CA LEU A 29 18.64 1.45 -30.97
C LEU A 29 17.56 1.46 -32.04
N GLN A 30 17.74 2.29 -33.07
CA GLN A 30 16.70 2.62 -34.05
C GLN A 30 16.09 1.37 -34.70
N GLY A 31 14.75 1.27 -34.66
CA GLY A 31 14.02 0.16 -35.29
C GLY A 31 14.09 -1.17 -34.53
N THR A 32 14.55 -1.16 -33.28
CA THR A 32 14.70 -2.36 -32.45
C THR A 32 14.05 -2.19 -31.08
N THR A 33 13.96 -3.26 -30.31
CA THR A 33 13.53 -3.28 -28.89
C THR A 33 14.74 -3.36 -27.95
N ILE A 34 15.80 -2.60 -28.27
CA ILE A 34 17.05 -2.59 -27.50
C ILE A 34 17.23 -1.20 -26.91
N VAL A 35 17.43 -1.15 -25.59
CA VAL A 35 17.80 0.06 -24.86
C VAL A 35 19.26 0.00 -24.47
N VAL A 36 19.99 1.09 -24.72
CA VAL A 36 21.42 1.24 -24.41
C VAL A 36 21.62 2.48 -23.55
N ARG A 37 22.73 2.52 -22.81
CA ARG A 37 23.16 3.76 -22.15
C ARG A 37 23.55 4.80 -23.21
N ALA A 38 23.12 6.05 -23.05
CA ALA A 38 23.37 7.11 -24.01
C ALA A 38 24.86 7.42 -24.20
N ASP A 39 25.69 7.15 -23.18
CA ASP A 39 27.14 7.32 -23.23
C ASP A 39 27.92 6.03 -23.57
N ALA A 40 27.28 5.03 -24.20
CA ALA A 40 27.89 3.72 -24.49
C ALA A 40 29.24 3.82 -25.21
N ALA A 41 29.34 4.67 -26.25
CA ALA A 41 30.60 4.89 -26.96
C ALA A 41 31.70 5.50 -26.07
N ALA A 42 31.33 6.41 -25.17
CA ALA A 42 32.28 7.00 -24.23
C ALA A 42 32.73 5.98 -23.17
N ALA A 43 31.82 5.11 -22.71
CA ALA A 43 32.16 4.01 -21.80
C ALA A 43 33.13 3.00 -22.46
N ALA A 44 32.84 2.60 -23.70
CA ALA A 44 33.73 1.75 -24.49
C ALA A 44 35.13 2.39 -24.69
N ALA A 45 35.19 3.69 -24.96
CA ALA A 45 36.44 4.43 -25.12
C ALA A 45 37.25 4.53 -23.81
N ARG A 46 36.60 4.48 -22.64
CA ARG A 46 37.26 4.38 -21.33
C ARG A 46 37.80 2.98 -21.00
N GLY A 47 37.53 2.00 -21.86
CA GLY A 47 37.92 0.60 -21.62
C GLY A 47 37.04 -0.11 -20.60
N GLU A 48 35.80 0.35 -20.38
CA GLU A 48 34.83 -0.38 -19.55
C GLU A 48 34.36 -1.65 -20.29
N VAL A 49 34.32 -2.79 -19.59
CA VAL A 49 33.65 -4.00 -20.09
C VAL A 49 32.16 -3.70 -20.26
N ALA A 50 31.59 -3.97 -21.42
CA ALA A 50 30.17 -3.75 -21.63
C ALA A 50 29.34 -4.89 -21.04
N LEU A 51 28.27 -4.56 -20.31
CA LEU A 51 27.38 -5.55 -19.72
C LEU A 51 26.04 -5.55 -20.45
N ILE A 52 25.61 -6.71 -20.92
CA ILE A 52 24.33 -6.87 -21.60
C ILE A 52 23.49 -7.90 -20.86
N SER A 53 22.23 -7.57 -20.62
CA SER A 53 21.22 -8.51 -20.14
C SER A 53 20.00 -8.44 -21.05
N GLY A 54 19.00 -9.26 -20.78
CA GLY A 54 17.77 -9.28 -21.55
C GLY A 54 16.89 -10.47 -21.26
N GLY A 55 15.93 -10.68 -22.14
CA GLY A 55 14.92 -11.74 -22.06
C GLY A 55 13.56 -11.22 -22.51
N GLY A 56 12.51 -12.00 -22.28
CA GLY A 56 11.14 -11.54 -22.52
C GLY A 56 10.78 -10.31 -21.68
N SER A 57 9.95 -9.45 -22.25
CA SER A 57 9.36 -8.31 -21.53
C SER A 57 8.30 -8.76 -20.53
N GLY A 58 7.86 -7.85 -19.66
CA GLY A 58 6.87 -8.13 -18.61
C GLY A 58 7.49 -8.36 -17.23
N HIS A 59 8.77 -8.04 -17.08
CA HIS A 59 9.51 -8.13 -15.81
C HIS A 59 10.00 -6.77 -15.33
N GLU A 60 9.43 -5.69 -15.87
CA GLU A 60 9.88 -4.34 -15.62
C GLU A 60 9.88 -4.04 -14.10
N PRO A 61 10.92 -3.37 -13.58
CA PRO A 61 11.95 -2.63 -14.32
C PRO A 61 13.06 -3.47 -14.96
N ALA A 62 13.09 -4.79 -14.74
CA ALA A 62 14.07 -5.65 -15.39
C ALA A 62 13.78 -5.75 -16.91
N HIS A 63 14.73 -5.52 -17.82
CA HIS A 63 16.12 -5.11 -17.57
C HIS A 63 16.43 -3.66 -17.93
N GLY A 64 15.56 -3.01 -18.70
CA GLY A 64 15.79 -1.64 -19.20
C GLY A 64 16.02 -0.61 -18.10
N GLY A 65 15.36 -0.77 -16.95
CA GLY A 65 15.54 0.12 -15.80
C GLY A 65 16.90 0.02 -15.10
N TYR A 66 17.71 -0.99 -15.44
CA TYR A 66 19.06 -1.22 -14.93
C TYR A 66 20.16 -0.84 -15.92
N VAL A 67 19.80 -0.25 -17.06
CA VAL A 67 20.76 0.30 -18.02
C VAL A 67 21.26 1.65 -17.52
N GLY A 68 22.58 1.82 -17.51
CA GLY A 68 23.24 3.03 -17.03
C GLY A 68 24.59 2.76 -16.36
N ALA A 69 25.30 3.85 -16.01
CA ALA A 69 26.62 3.77 -15.40
C ALA A 69 26.58 2.97 -14.08
N GLY A 70 27.53 2.04 -13.91
CA GLY A 70 27.64 1.18 -12.72
C GLY A 70 26.75 -0.09 -12.76
N MET A 71 25.98 -0.32 -13.82
CA MET A 71 25.17 -1.53 -14.03
C MET A 71 25.26 -2.01 -15.51
N LEU A 72 24.14 -2.06 -16.24
CA LEU A 72 24.11 -2.59 -17.62
C LEU A 72 24.47 -1.52 -18.66
N SER A 73 25.19 -1.92 -19.71
CA SER A 73 25.41 -1.11 -20.91
C SER A 73 24.23 -1.16 -21.87
N ALA A 74 23.56 -2.31 -21.96
CA ALA A 74 22.37 -2.50 -22.77
C ALA A 74 21.42 -3.55 -22.17
N ALA A 75 20.14 -3.45 -22.54
CA ALA A 75 19.14 -4.47 -22.30
C ALA A 75 18.37 -4.79 -23.59
N VAL A 76 18.25 -6.08 -23.88
CA VAL A 76 17.57 -6.60 -25.07
C VAL A 76 16.18 -7.11 -24.66
N ALA A 77 15.13 -6.42 -25.08
CA ALA A 77 13.75 -6.78 -24.76
C ALA A 77 13.15 -7.63 -25.88
N GLY A 78 12.80 -8.87 -25.56
CA GLY A 78 11.95 -9.69 -26.42
C GLY A 78 10.46 -9.38 -26.21
N GLU A 79 9.58 -10.07 -26.93
CA GLU A 79 8.15 -10.03 -26.68
C GLU A 79 7.81 -10.43 -25.23
N VAL A 80 6.59 -10.14 -24.78
CA VAL A 80 6.17 -10.45 -23.40
C VAL A 80 6.36 -11.95 -23.11
N PHE A 81 7.19 -12.26 -22.11
CA PHE A 81 7.61 -13.60 -21.69
C PHE A 81 8.28 -14.47 -22.78
N THR A 82 8.82 -13.86 -23.83
CA THR A 82 9.54 -14.56 -24.91
C THR A 82 10.94 -14.01 -25.08
N SER A 83 11.96 -14.88 -25.05
CA SER A 83 13.36 -14.49 -25.30
C SER A 83 13.50 -13.62 -26.56
N PRO A 84 14.36 -12.59 -26.56
CA PRO A 84 14.72 -11.89 -27.79
C PRO A 84 15.41 -12.85 -28.78
N SER A 85 15.39 -12.48 -30.05
CA SER A 85 16.07 -13.23 -31.11
C SER A 85 17.59 -13.14 -30.99
N VAL A 86 18.28 -14.08 -31.63
CA VAL A 86 19.75 -14.09 -31.77
C VAL A 86 20.25 -12.76 -32.33
N ASP A 87 19.65 -12.30 -33.43
CA ASP A 87 20.08 -11.08 -34.13
C ASP A 87 19.89 -9.82 -33.27
N ALA A 88 18.81 -9.74 -32.48
CA ALA A 88 18.61 -8.62 -31.56
C ALA A 88 19.71 -8.59 -30.47
N VAL A 89 20.11 -9.76 -29.95
CA VAL A 89 21.22 -9.84 -28.99
C VAL A 89 22.55 -9.46 -29.65
N LEU A 90 22.78 -9.93 -30.87
CA LEU A 90 23.99 -9.61 -31.64
C LEU A 90 24.09 -8.12 -31.96
N ASP A 91 22.98 -7.47 -32.33
CA ASP A 91 22.93 -6.03 -32.58
C ASP A 91 23.23 -5.22 -31.32
N ALA A 92 22.74 -5.67 -30.15
CA ALA A 92 23.11 -5.06 -28.87
C ALA A 92 24.61 -5.21 -28.59
N ILE A 93 25.20 -6.40 -28.82
CA ILE A 93 26.64 -6.64 -28.67
C ILE A 93 27.42 -5.65 -29.54
N ARG A 94 27.08 -5.55 -30.84
CA ARG A 94 27.74 -4.65 -31.78
C ARG A 94 27.58 -3.17 -31.39
N ALA A 95 26.43 -2.81 -30.83
CA ALA A 95 26.13 -1.42 -30.45
C ALA A 95 26.97 -0.93 -29.25
N VAL A 96 27.35 -1.81 -28.32
CA VAL A 96 28.03 -1.40 -27.07
C VAL A 96 29.43 -2.01 -26.86
N ALA A 97 29.86 -2.93 -27.72
CA ALA A 97 31.19 -3.53 -27.61
C ALA A 97 32.31 -2.48 -27.73
N GLY A 98 33.25 -2.54 -26.79
CA GLY A 98 34.52 -1.81 -26.84
C GLY A 98 35.71 -2.76 -26.84
N PRO A 99 36.96 -2.23 -26.79
CA PRO A 99 38.17 -3.06 -26.74
C PRO A 99 38.24 -4.00 -25.52
N ALA A 100 37.51 -3.68 -24.45
CA ALA A 100 37.43 -4.50 -23.24
C ALA A 100 36.48 -5.70 -23.36
N GLY A 101 35.71 -5.81 -24.44
CA GLY A 101 34.77 -6.90 -24.68
C GLY A 101 33.42 -6.75 -23.96
N VAL A 102 32.62 -7.82 -23.99
CA VAL A 102 31.22 -7.83 -23.55
C VAL A 102 30.94 -9.02 -22.63
N LEU A 103 30.29 -8.77 -21.49
CA LEU A 103 29.70 -9.80 -20.64
C LEU A 103 28.18 -9.88 -20.85
N LEU A 104 27.71 -11.05 -21.26
CA LEU A 104 26.29 -11.38 -21.28
C LEU A 104 25.87 -11.97 -19.92
N ILE A 105 24.90 -11.35 -19.25
CA ILE A 105 24.28 -11.86 -18.01
C ILE A 105 22.91 -12.41 -18.36
N VAL A 106 22.74 -13.72 -18.29
CA VAL A 106 21.59 -14.43 -18.86
C VAL A 106 20.82 -15.18 -17.78
N LYS A 107 19.51 -14.94 -17.67
CA LYS A 107 18.64 -15.72 -16.77
C LYS A 107 18.57 -17.16 -17.27
N SER A 108 18.55 -18.15 -16.37
CA SER A 108 18.55 -19.57 -16.73
C SER A 108 17.19 -20.05 -17.25
N TYR A 109 16.86 -19.62 -18.46
CA TYR A 109 15.75 -20.09 -19.27
C TYR A 109 16.28 -20.62 -20.60
N THR A 110 15.69 -21.70 -21.12
CA THR A 110 16.19 -22.36 -22.33
C THR A 110 16.26 -21.42 -23.52
N GLY A 111 15.20 -20.64 -23.77
CA GLY A 111 15.16 -19.66 -24.86
C GLY A 111 16.28 -18.63 -24.73
N ASP A 112 16.42 -18.02 -23.55
CA ASP A 112 17.45 -17.02 -23.27
C ASP A 112 18.86 -17.61 -23.47
N ARG A 113 19.14 -18.80 -22.93
CA ARG A 113 20.45 -19.46 -23.03
C ARG A 113 20.85 -19.78 -24.47
N LEU A 114 19.89 -20.23 -25.28
CA LEU A 114 20.15 -20.58 -26.68
C LEU A 114 20.36 -19.32 -27.53
N ASN A 115 19.47 -18.33 -27.42
CA ASN A 115 19.56 -17.12 -28.24
C ASN A 115 20.82 -16.29 -27.91
N PHE A 116 21.10 -16.06 -26.62
CA PHE A 116 22.29 -15.32 -26.20
C PHE A 116 23.57 -16.11 -26.45
N GLY A 117 23.54 -17.44 -26.26
CA GLY A 117 24.68 -18.30 -26.53
C GLY A 117 25.10 -18.27 -28.00
N LEU A 118 24.13 -18.40 -28.93
CA LEU A 118 24.42 -18.32 -30.36
C LEU A 118 24.88 -16.93 -30.78
N ALA A 119 24.28 -15.86 -30.23
CA ALA A 119 24.75 -14.49 -30.49
C ALA A 119 26.20 -14.28 -30.02
N ALA A 120 26.60 -14.84 -28.88
CA ALA A 120 27.97 -14.81 -28.41
C ALA A 120 28.95 -15.53 -29.35
N GLU A 121 28.57 -16.70 -29.87
CA GLU A 121 29.39 -17.44 -30.85
C GLU A 121 29.58 -16.66 -32.15
N ILE A 122 28.52 -16.03 -32.66
CA ILE A 122 28.59 -15.20 -33.86
C ILE A 122 29.48 -13.96 -33.60
N ALA A 123 29.29 -13.27 -32.48
CA ALA A 123 30.11 -12.11 -32.11
C ALA A 123 31.60 -12.46 -31.95
N ARG A 124 31.93 -13.62 -31.37
CA ARG A 124 33.32 -14.11 -31.28
C ARG A 124 33.91 -14.40 -32.66
N ALA A 125 33.13 -14.96 -33.58
CA ALA A 125 33.55 -15.15 -34.97
C ALA A 125 33.78 -13.81 -35.70
N GLU A 126 33.09 -12.74 -35.30
CA GLU A 126 33.32 -11.35 -35.74
C GLU A 126 34.50 -10.66 -35.04
N GLY A 127 35.19 -11.34 -34.12
CA GLY A 127 36.35 -10.82 -33.40
C GLY A 127 36.01 -10.01 -32.14
N ILE A 128 34.75 -10.01 -31.70
CA ILE A 128 34.35 -9.35 -30.46
C ILE A 128 34.56 -10.34 -29.29
N ALA A 129 35.35 -9.94 -28.29
CA ALA A 129 35.51 -10.73 -27.08
C ALA A 129 34.20 -10.73 -26.28
N VAL A 130 33.61 -11.92 -26.08
CA VAL A 130 32.35 -12.08 -25.36
C VAL A 130 32.49 -13.19 -24.33
N GLU A 131 32.04 -12.94 -23.11
CA GLU A 131 31.84 -13.95 -22.05
C GLU A 131 30.36 -14.02 -21.67
N MET A 132 29.94 -15.14 -21.08
CA MET A 132 28.56 -15.34 -20.62
C MET A 132 28.51 -15.86 -19.18
N ALA A 133 27.68 -15.23 -18.35
CA ALA A 133 27.35 -15.67 -16.99
C ALA A 133 25.85 -15.99 -16.90
N VAL A 134 25.54 -17.25 -16.59
CA VAL A 134 24.15 -17.71 -16.41
C VAL A 134 23.75 -17.58 -14.94
N VAL A 135 22.60 -16.97 -14.69
CA VAL A 135 22.02 -16.81 -13.34
C VAL A 135 20.89 -17.81 -13.15
N ALA A 136 21.04 -18.68 -12.16
CA ALA A 136 20.15 -19.80 -11.87
C ALA A 136 19.86 -19.87 -10.35
N ASP A 137 19.34 -18.78 -9.81
CA ASP A 137 19.16 -18.53 -8.37
C ASP A 137 17.88 -19.11 -7.76
N ASP A 138 16.94 -19.60 -8.57
CA ASP A 138 15.72 -20.21 -8.05
C ASP A 138 16.00 -21.51 -7.26
N VAL A 139 15.70 -21.49 -5.96
CA VAL A 139 15.90 -22.63 -5.06
C VAL A 139 14.66 -23.52 -4.94
N ALA A 140 13.52 -23.12 -5.51
CA ALA A 140 12.33 -23.98 -5.55
C ALA A 140 12.61 -25.27 -6.34
N LEU A 141 13.45 -25.18 -7.37
CA LEU A 141 13.87 -26.30 -8.20
C LEU A 141 15.26 -26.79 -7.81
N SER A 142 15.48 -28.10 -7.86
CA SER A 142 16.80 -28.69 -7.62
C SER A 142 17.75 -28.46 -8.79
N ALA A 143 19.06 -28.39 -8.51
CA ALA A 143 20.09 -28.24 -9.54
C ALA A 143 20.20 -29.45 -10.50
N GLY A 144 19.78 -30.63 -10.04
CA GLY A 144 19.70 -31.87 -10.83
C GLY A 144 18.34 -32.53 -10.68
N GLY A 145 17.91 -33.32 -11.66
CA GLY A 145 16.61 -33.98 -11.68
C GLY A 145 16.02 -34.08 -13.10
N ALA A 146 14.73 -34.39 -13.19
CA ALA A 146 14.01 -34.56 -14.46
C ALA A 146 13.59 -33.23 -15.14
N HIS A 147 14.23 -32.10 -14.79
CA HIS A 147 13.85 -30.75 -15.21
C HIS A 147 15.07 -30.04 -15.80
N ALA A 148 14.87 -28.94 -16.55
CA ALA A 148 15.94 -28.22 -17.25
C ALA A 148 16.96 -27.48 -16.34
N GLY A 149 16.83 -27.63 -15.01
CA GLY A 149 17.65 -26.99 -13.99
C GLY A 149 16.92 -25.83 -13.30
N ARG A 150 17.67 -25.07 -12.49
CA ARG A 150 17.16 -23.88 -11.79
C ARG A 150 16.85 -22.75 -12.78
N ARG A 151 15.81 -21.98 -12.47
CA ARG A 151 15.42 -20.73 -13.17
C ARG A 151 16.25 -19.55 -12.69
N GLY A 152 16.33 -18.49 -13.50
CA GLY A 152 16.92 -17.20 -13.10
C GLY A 152 15.83 -16.19 -12.73
N LEU A 153 15.84 -15.69 -11.50
CA LEU A 153 14.82 -14.82 -10.92
C LEU A 153 15.46 -13.49 -10.44
N ALA A 154 14.88 -12.88 -9.40
CA ALA A 154 15.21 -11.53 -8.93
C ALA A 154 16.67 -11.34 -8.48
N GLY A 155 17.38 -12.42 -8.10
CA GLY A 155 18.80 -12.36 -7.76
C GLY A 155 19.68 -11.89 -8.93
N THR A 156 19.20 -12.04 -10.16
CA THR A 156 19.85 -11.52 -11.37
C THR A 156 20.19 -10.02 -11.27
N VAL A 157 19.34 -9.23 -10.60
CA VAL A 157 19.55 -7.79 -10.40
C VAL A 157 20.81 -7.52 -9.53
N LEU A 158 21.07 -8.37 -8.54
CA LEU A 158 22.28 -8.26 -7.72
C LEU A 158 23.54 -8.62 -8.50
N VAL A 159 23.44 -9.55 -9.45
CA VAL A 159 24.53 -9.86 -10.40
C VAL A 159 24.81 -8.66 -11.30
N HIS A 160 23.77 -8.00 -11.83
CA HIS A 160 23.94 -6.76 -12.61
C HIS A 160 24.67 -5.68 -11.80
N LYS A 161 24.26 -5.47 -10.55
CA LYS A 161 24.83 -4.44 -9.70
C LYS A 161 26.31 -4.69 -9.39
N ILE A 162 26.64 -5.92 -9.00
CA ILE A 162 28.00 -6.27 -8.60
C ILE A 162 28.93 -6.35 -9.81
N ALA A 163 28.49 -6.98 -10.90
CA ALA A 163 29.29 -7.05 -12.13
C ALA A 163 29.50 -5.67 -12.75
N GLY A 164 28.49 -4.80 -12.74
CA GLY A 164 28.60 -3.43 -13.24
C GLY A 164 29.55 -2.57 -12.42
N ALA A 165 29.52 -2.70 -11.08
CA ALA A 165 30.51 -2.05 -10.22
C ALA A 165 31.93 -2.56 -10.47
N ALA A 166 32.10 -3.88 -10.62
CA ALA A 166 33.38 -4.50 -10.96
C ALA A 166 33.91 -4.03 -12.33
N ALA A 167 33.04 -3.87 -13.34
CA ALA A 167 33.42 -3.32 -14.65
C ALA A 167 33.78 -1.83 -14.57
N ALA A 168 33.07 -1.04 -13.77
CA ALA A 168 33.37 0.37 -13.53
C ALA A 168 34.71 0.60 -12.80
N GLU A 169 35.23 -0.41 -12.08
CA GLU A 169 36.59 -0.42 -11.52
C GLU A 169 37.69 -0.65 -12.59
N GLY A 170 37.33 -0.91 -13.85
CA GLY A 170 38.27 -1.17 -14.94
C GLY A 170 38.83 -2.60 -14.95
N ARG A 171 38.14 -3.55 -14.33
CA ARG A 171 38.53 -4.98 -14.33
C ARG A 171 38.41 -5.57 -15.73
N SER A 172 39.20 -6.61 -16.02
CA SER A 172 39.15 -7.30 -17.31
C SER A 172 37.85 -8.11 -17.49
N LEU A 173 37.52 -8.44 -18.74
CA LEU A 173 36.34 -9.26 -19.06
C LEU A 173 36.30 -10.57 -18.27
N ASP A 174 37.42 -11.29 -18.18
CA ASP A 174 37.52 -12.55 -17.45
C ASP A 174 37.27 -12.36 -15.95
N GLU A 175 37.78 -11.28 -15.37
CA GLU A 175 37.57 -10.95 -13.96
C GLU A 175 36.11 -10.60 -13.67
N VAL A 176 35.48 -9.78 -14.52
CA VAL A 176 34.07 -9.40 -14.39
C VAL A 176 33.17 -10.64 -14.57
N ALA A 177 33.47 -11.50 -15.56
CA ALA A 177 32.74 -12.76 -15.78
C ALA A 177 32.88 -13.71 -14.58
N ARG A 178 34.08 -13.83 -14.00
CA ARG A 178 34.33 -14.62 -12.79
C ARG A 178 33.55 -14.07 -11.60
N VAL A 179 33.52 -12.75 -11.40
CA VAL A 179 32.73 -12.10 -10.35
C VAL A 179 31.25 -12.40 -10.53
N ALA A 180 30.70 -12.21 -11.74
CA ALA A 180 29.30 -12.47 -12.02
C ALA A 180 28.91 -13.92 -11.74
N ARG A 181 29.71 -14.90 -12.18
CA ARG A 181 29.49 -16.33 -11.89
C ARG A 181 29.58 -16.65 -10.40
N ALA A 182 30.55 -16.06 -9.68
CA ALA A 182 30.72 -16.28 -8.25
C ALA A 182 29.56 -15.71 -7.43
N VAL A 183 29.00 -14.55 -7.83
CA VAL A 183 27.79 -14.01 -7.21
C VAL A 183 26.58 -14.89 -7.53
N ALA A 184 26.40 -15.26 -8.80
CA ALA A 184 25.31 -16.14 -9.22
C ALA A 184 25.27 -17.47 -8.45
N ALA A 185 26.42 -18.04 -8.14
CA ALA A 185 26.53 -19.28 -7.38
C ALA A 185 26.14 -19.14 -5.89
N GLU A 186 26.22 -17.94 -5.31
CA GLU A 186 25.93 -17.68 -3.89
C GLU A 186 24.53 -17.07 -3.67
N LEU A 187 23.75 -16.91 -4.74
CA LEU A 187 22.36 -16.44 -4.67
C LEU A 187 21.40 -17.60 -4.43
N GLY A 188 20.38 -17.35 -3.63
CA GLY A 188 19.20 -18.20 -3.55
C GLY A 188 17.93 -17.37 -3.47
N THR A 189 16.96 -17.70 -4.32
CA THR A 189 15.68 -16.99 -4.46
C THR A 189 14.52 -17.97 -4.45
N MET A 190 13.46 -17.65 -3.70
CA MET A 190 12.20 -18.38 -3.75
C MET A 190 11.04 -17.40 -3.67
N GLY A 191 9.98 -17.66 -4.44
CA GLY A 191 8.78 -16.84 -4.48
C GLY A 191 7.51 -17.56 -4.06
N VAL A 192 6.47 -16.76 -3.87
CA VAL A 192 5.08 -17.20 -3.68
C VAL A 192 4.17 -16.25 -4.45
N ALA A 193 3.18 -16.80 -5.15
CA ALA A 193 2.16 -16.07 -5.86
C ALA A 193 0.81 -16.20 -5.14
N LEU A 194 0.10 -15.08 -5.05
CA LEU A 194 -1.27 -14.97 -4.54
C LEU A 194 -2.29 -14.93 -5.68
N THR A 195 -1.86 -14.48 -6.87
CA THR A 195 -2.66 -14.47 -8.10
C THR A 195 -1.78 -14.81 -9.30
N SER A 196 -2.39 -15.18 -10.43
CA SER A 196 -1.70 -15.25 -11.73
C SER A 196 -1.59 -13.87 -12.38
N CYS A 197 -0.63 -13.70 -13.28
CA CYS A 197 -0.63 -12.61 -14.26
C CYS A 197 -1.40 -12.98 -15.54
N THR A 198 -1.77 -11.98 -16.33
CA THR A 198 -2.33 -12.13 -17.68
C THR A 198 -1.31 -11.63 -18.71
N VAL A 199 -0.88 -12.49 -19.63
CA VAL A 199 -0.09 -12.04 -20.79
C VAL A 199 -1.02 -11.31 -21.77
N PRO A 200 -0.68 -10.08 -22.24
CA PRO A 200 -1.54 -9.32 -23.14
C PRO A 200 -2.00 -10.12 -24.38
N ALA A 201 -1.08 -10.84 -25.01
CA ALA A 201 -1.36 -11.67 -26.18
C ALA A 201 -2.29 -12.87 -25.89
N ALA A 202 -2.27 -13.41 -24.67
CA ALA A 202 -3.14 -14.51 -24.27
C ALA A 202 -4.54 -14.04 -23.88
N GLY A 203 -4.68 -12.81 -23.39
CA GLY A 203 -5.96 -12.18 -23.01
C GLY A 203 -6.65 -12.76 -21.77
N LYS A 204 -6.11 -13.85 -21.19
CA LYS A 204 -6.61 -14.55 -20.00
C LYS A 204 -5.46 -14.89 -19.02
N PRO A 205 -5.75 -15.11 -17.73
CA PRO A 205 -4.74 -15.53 -16.76
C PRO A 205 -4.00 -16.81 -17.20
N GLY A 206 -2.70 -16.90 -16.87
CA GLY A 206 -1.89 -18.07 -17.16
C GLY A 206 -2.31 -19.32 -16.38
N PHE A 207 -2.82 -19.12 -15.16
CA PHE A 207 -3.43 -20.16 -14.33
C PHE A 207 -4.48 -19.53 -13.39
N GLU A 208 -5.27 -20.39 -12.73
CA GLU A 208 -6.26 -19.97 -11.74
C GLU A 208 -5.91 -20.53 -10.35
N LEU A 209 -6.15 -19.71 -9.33
CA LEU A 209 -6.08 -20.03 -7.92
C LEU A 209 -7.45 -19.74 -7.28
N ALA A 210 -7.89 -20.57 -6.35
CA ALA A 210 -9.07 -20.30 -5.55
C ALA A 210 -8.87 -19.07 -4.64
N GLY A 211 -9.94 -18.54 -4.04
CA GLY A 211 -9.90 -17.30 -3.26
C GLY A 211 -8.95 -17.31 -2.05
N ASP A 212 -8.63 -18.49 -1.51
CA ASP A 212 -7.69 -18.72 -0.42
C ASP A 212 -6.46 -19.53 -0.85
N GLU A 213 -6.26 -19.79 -2.14
CA GLU A 213 -5.16 -20.61 -2.65
C GLU A 213 -3.96 -19.74 -3.06
N ILE A 214 -2.76 -20.23 -2.75
CA ILE A 214 -1.47 -19.63 -3.10
C ILE A 214 -0.57 -20.67 -3.77
N GLU A 215 0.41 -20.21 -4.54
CA GLU A 215 1.34 -21.08 -5.28
C GLU A 215 2.80 -20.78 -4.92
N TRP A 216 3.51 -21.80 -4.43
CA TRP A 216 4.88 -21.74 -3.94
C TRP A 216 5.88 -22.05 -5.04
N GLY A 217 6.96 -21.27 -5.10
CA GLY A 217 8.06 -21.51 -6.02
C GLY A 217 7.64 -21.34 -7.48
N LEU A 218 6.71 -20.44 -7.78
CA LEU A 218 6.30 -20.11 -9.14
C LEU A 218 7.44 -19.39 -9.90
N GLY A 219 7.49 -19.58 -11.22
CA GLY A 219 8.39 -18.84 -12.10
C GLY A 219 7.84 -17.46 -12.47
N ILE A 220 8.70 -16.61 -13.06
CA ILE A 220 8.34 -15.23 -13.44
C ILE A 220 7.49 -15.14 -14.71
N HIS A 221 7.32 -16.22 -15.48
CA HIS A 221 6.48 -16.24 -16.68
C HIS A 221 5.12 -16.92 -16.43
N GLY A 222 4.75 -17.14 -15.16
CA GLY A 222 3.54 -17.87 -14.80
C GLY A 222 3.67 -19.39 -14.90
N GLU A 223 4.89 -19.93 -14.97
CA GLU A 223 5.10 -21.38 -14.95
C GLU A 223 4.72 -21.96 -13.59
N PRO A 224 4.10 -23.16 -13.56
CA PRO A 224 3.67 -23.79 -12.31
C PRO A 224 4.78 -23.81 -11.25
N GLY A 225 4.35 -23.59 -10.02
CA GLY A 225 5.17 -23.73 -8.84
C GLY A 225 5.43 -25.19 -8.48
N VAL A 226 6.08 -25.38 -7.35
CA VAL A 226 6.35 -26.72 -6.80
C VAL A 226 5.19 -27.24 -5.96
N GLN A 227 4.35 -26.34 -5.45
CA GLN A 227 3.26 -26.69 -4.55
C GLN A 227 2.18 -25.60 -4.54
N ARG A 228 0.90 -26.01 -4.51
CA ARG A 228 -0.22 -25.14 -4.13
C ARG A 228 -0.64 -25.41 -2.69
N GLY A 229 -1.21 -24.40 -2.03
CA GLY A 229 -1.70 -24.52 -0.67
C GLY A 229 -2.61 -23.36 -0.27
N THR A 230 -3.13 -23.39 0.95
CA THR A 230 -3.96 -22.32 1.50
C THR A 230 -3.09 -21.13 1.94
N LEU A 231 -3.62 -19.91 1.83
CA LEU A 231 -3.01 -18.69 2.32
C LEU A 231 -2.70 -18.79 3.81
N GLU A 232 -1.46 -18.42 4.17
CA GLU A 232 -0.97 -18.41 5.54
C GLU A 232 -0.68 -16.98 6.02
N ALA A 233 -0.48 -16.81 7.32
CA ALA A 233 0.02 -15.54 7.87
C ALA A 233 1.39 -15.19 7.28
N ALA A 234 1.64 -13.90 7.03
CA ALA A 234 2.87 -13.42 6.39
C ALA A 234 4.16 -13.91 7.07
N ASP A 235 4.20 -13.97 8.40
CA ASP A 235 5.36 -14.48 9.15
C ASP A 235 5.69 -15.95 8.78
N ARG A 236 4.67 -16.80 8.58
CA ARG A 236 4.84 -18.20 8.18
C ARG A 236 5.27 -18.35 6.73
N ILE A 237 4.73 -17.51 5.85
CA ILE A 237 5.15 -17.45 4.46
C ILE A 237 6.64 -17.12 4.36
N VAL A 238 7.06 -16.07 5.05
CA VAL A 238 8.46 -15.64 5.07
C VAL A 238 9.37 -16.68 5.67
N GLU A 239 8.98 -17.32 6.78
CA GLU A 239 9.73 -18.42 7.39
C GLU A 239 9.95 -19.56 6.39
N ARG A 240 8.90 -20.03 5.70
CA ARG A 240 9.01 -21.12 4.73
C ARG A 240 9.97 -20.77 3.58
N LEU A 241 9.82 -19.58 2.99
CA LEU A 241 10.68 -19.12 1.89
C LEU A 241 12.14 -19.02 2.34
N LEU A 242 12.41 -18.34 3.46
CA LEU A 242 13.78 -18.11 3.92
C LEU A 242 14.44 -19.34 4.52
N ALA A 243 13.69 -20.25 5.16
CA ALA A 243 14.22 -21.55 5.58
C ALA A 243 14.76 -22.33 4.38
N HIS A 244 13.94 -22.44 3.33
CA HIS A 244 14.32 -23.17 2.12
C HIS A 244 15.54 -22.55 1.43
N ILE A 245 15.58 -21.22 1.31
CA ILE A 245 16.75 -20.50 0.76
C ILE A 245 17.99 -20.72 1.63
N ALA A 246 17.88 -20.56 2.95
CA ALA A 246 19.02 -20.67 3.86
C ALA A 246 19.59 -22.09 3.89
N ASP A 247 18.73 -23.11 3.85
CA ASP A 247 19.14 -24.52 3.86
C ASP A 247 19.82 -24.90 2.54
N ASP A 248 19.23 -24.52 1.39
CA ASP A 248 19.81 -24.76 0.07
C ASP A 248 21.17 -24.07 -0.11
N ARG A 249 21.32 -22.85 0.43
CA ARG A 249 22.58 -22.08 0.41
C ARG A 249 23.52 -22.41 1.56
N SER A 250 23.14 -23.35 2.44
CA SER A 250 23.92 -23.74 3.62
C SER A 250 24.37 -22.54 4.47
N LEU A 251 23.49 -21.56 4.66
CA LEU A 251 23.76 -20.37 5.47
C LEU A 251 23.77 -20.71 6.96
N ARG A 252 24.75 -20.20 7.69
CA ARG A 252 24.97 -20.51 9.11
C ARG A 252 24.95 -19.25 9.97
N ALA A 253 24.70 -19.42 11.27
CA ALA A 253 24.83 -18.35 12.25
C ALA A 253 26.17 -17.61 12.09
N GLY A 254 26.14 -16.28 12.06
CA GLY A 254 27.30 -15.42 11.81
C GLY A 254 27.55 -15.08 10.34
N ASP A 255 26.95 -15.80 9.38
CA ASP A 255 27.05 -15.44 7.96
C ASP A 255 26.44 -14.06 7.73
N ARG A 256 27.10 -13.28 6.87
CA ARG A 256 26.67 -11.96 6.44
C ARG A 256 25.91 -12.08 5.12
N VAL A 257 24.75 -11.44 5.05
CA VAL A 257 23.86 -11.54 3.88
C VAL A 257 23.31 -10.18 3.45
N ALA A 258 22.99 -10.07 2.16
CA ALA A 258 22.10 -9.07 1.62
C ALA A 258 20.73 -9.72 1.30
N LEU A 259 19.65 -9.01 1.60
CA LEU A 259 18.26 -9.42 1.39
C LEU A 259 17.60 -8.58 0.30
N LEU A 260 16.93 -9.22 -0.65
CA LEU A 260 16.02 -8.56 -1.60
C LEU A 260 14.60 -9.08 -1.37
N VAL A 261 13.69 -8.18 -1.03
CA VAL A 261 12.24 -8.44 -0.98
C VAL A 261 11.64 -7.90 -2.26
N ASN A 262 11.46 -8.79 -3.23
CA ASN A 262 11.00 -8.45 -4.57
C ASN A 262 9.48 -8.61 -4.71
N ASN A 263 8.85 -7.57 -5.24
CA ASN A 263 7.45 -7.59 -5.66
C ASN A 263 7.31 -8.23 -7.04
N LEU A 264 6.38 -9.18 -7.19
CA LEU A 264 6.05 -9.78 -8.48
C LEU A 264 5.14 -8.87 -9.33
N GLY A 265 4.72 -7.72 -8.79
CA GLY A 265 4.10 -6.60 -9.51
C GLY A 265 2.81 -6.10 -8.88
N GLY A 266 1.96 -7.02 -8.42
CA GLY A 266 0.63 -6.73 -7.87
C GLY A 266 0.57 -6.55 -6.36
N THR A 267 1.68 -6.63 -5.63
CA THR A 267 1.69 -6.56 -4.15
C THR A 267 1.84 -5.12 -3.66
N PRO A 268 0.94 -4.61 -2.77
CA PRO A 268 1.05 -3.27 -2.19
C PRO A 268 2.31 -3.04 -1.36
N SER A 269 2.81 -1.80 -1.33
CA SER A 269 4.01 -1.43 -0.54
C SER A 269 3.86 -1.68 0.96
N SER A 270 2.64 -1.59 1.51
CA SER A 270 2.35 -1.95 2.91
C SER A 270 2.67 -3.41 3.20
N GLU A 271 2.28 -4.32 2.31
CA GLU A 271 2.54 -5.76 2.43
C GLU A 271 4.03 -6.06 2.26
N LEU A 272 4.72 -5.38 1.33
CA LEU A 272 6.18 -5.51 1.19
C LEU A 272 6.91 -5.11 2.47
N ASN A 273 6.47 -4.07 3.18
CA ASN A 273 7.03 -3.67 4.46
C ASN A 273 6.75 -4.69 5.58
N ILE A 274 5.57 -5.32 5.58
CA ILE A 274 5.24 -6.42 6.50
C ILE A 274 6.17 -7.60 6.26
N VAL A 275 6.33 -8.02 4.99
CA VAL A 275 7.22 -9.11 4.57
C VAL A 275 8.68 -8.80 4.91
N ALA A 276 9.16 -7.58 4.64
CA ALA A 276 10.52 -7.16 4.99
C ALA A 276 10.74 -7.19 6.51
N GLY A 277 9.79 -6.68 7.30
CA GLY A 277 9.84 -6.75 8.75
C GLY A 277 9.90 -8.18 9.28
N ALA A 278 9.07 -9.08 8.73
CA ALA A 278 9.09 -10.51 9.06
C ALA A 278 10.42 -11.17 8.68
N ALA A 279 10.97 -10.85 7.51
CA ALA A 279 12.22 -11.40 7.02
C ALA A 279 13.40 -11.01 7.91
N LEU A 280 13.51 -9.74 8.28
CA LEU A 280 14.55 -9.25 9.17
C LEU A 280 14.46 -9.90 10.56
N ARG A 281 13.25 -10.09 11.11
CA ARG A 281 13.05 -10.81 12.39
C ARG A 281 13.49 -12.27 12.28
N TYR A 282 13.06 -12.97 11.23
CA TYR A 282 13.39 -14.38 11.01
C TYR A 282 14.90 -14.61 10.84
N LEU A 283 15.56 -13.82 10.00
CA LEU A 283 17.01 -13.90 9.77
C LEU A 283 17.79 -13.56 11.04
N GLY A 284 17.35 -12.55 11.80
CA GLY A 284 17.93 -12.20 13.10
C GLY A 284 17.81 -13.34 14.12
N ALA A 285 16.66 -14.02 14.19
CA ALA A 285 16.47 -15.19 15.05
C ALA A 285 17.38 -16.37 14.64
N ARG A 286 17.69 -16.50 13.34
CA ARG A 286 18.66 -17.48 12.80
C ARG A 286 20.13 -17.01 12.93
N GLN A 287 20.36 -15.87 13.60
CA GLN A 287 21.69 -15.28 13.82
C GLN A 287 22.44 -14.93 12.52
N LEU A 288 21.72 -14.65 11.44
CA LEU A 288 22.30 -14.14 10.19
C LEU A 288 22.44 -12.62 10.28
N GLN A 289 23.57 -12.09 9.82
CA GLN A 289 23.84 -10.66 9.82
C GLN A 289 23.35 -10.03 8.51
N VAL A 290 22.16 -9.44 8.53
CA VAL A 290 21.61 -8.75 7.36
C VAL A 290 22.26 -7.38 7.23
N GLU A 291 23.25 -7.29 6.34
CA GLU A 291 24.05 -6.08 6.11
C GLU A 291 23.28 -5.09 5.23
N ARG A 292 22.60 -5.60 4.21
CA ARG A 292 21.77 -4.81 3.30
C ARG A 292 20.41 -5.45 3.11
N ALA A 293 19.37 -4.63 3.00
CA ALA A 293 18.03 -5.06 2.63
C ALA A 293 17.35 -4.01 1.74
N TRP A 294 16.62 -4.48 0.74
CA TRP A 294 15.75 -3.65 -0.08
C TRP A 294 14.39 -4.31 -0.26
N ALA A 295 13.34 -3.49 -0.38
CA ALA A 295 11.98 -3.95 -0.65
C ALA A 295 11.35 -3.09 -1.75
N GLY A 296 10.77 -3.73 -2.77
CA GLY A 296 10.24 -3.04 -3.94
C GLY A 296 10.08 -3.96 -5.15
N THR A 297 9.74 -3.39 -6.30
CA THR A 297 9.63 -4.12 -7.57
C THR A 297 10.97 -4.09 -8.29
N PHE A 298 11.69 -5.21 -8.31
CA PHE A 298 13.00 -5.32 -8.95
C PHE A 298 12.96 -6.18 -10.22
N LEU A 299 12.18 -7.26 -10.18
CA LEU A 299 11.92 -8.13 -11.31
C LEU A 299 10.50 -8.66 -11.15
N SER A 300 9.57 -8.07 -11.89
CA SER A 300 8.15 -8.38 -11.79
C SER A 300 7.75 -9.60 -12.65
N ALA A 301 6.49 -9.97 -12.58
CA ALA A 301 5.79 -10.87 -13.47
C ALA A 301 4.46 -10.20 -13.82
N LEU A 302 4.54 -9.09 -14.57
CA LEU A 302 3.41 -8.20 -14.89
C LEU A 302 2.65 -7.76 -13.62
N GLU A 303 1.33 -8.01 -13.53
CA GLU A 303 0.48 -7.67 -12.40
C GLU A 303 0.35 -8.77 -11.32
N MET A 304 1.21 -9.80 -11.35
CA MET A 304 1.15 -10.92 -10.41
C MET A 304 1.25 -10.43 -8.96
N ALA A 305 0.22 -10.67 -8.15
CA ALA A 305 0.31 -10.45 -6.71
C ALA A 305 1.12 -11.59 -6.09
N GLY A 306 2.14 -11.23 -5.31
CA GLY A 306 3.10 -12.15 -4.76
C GLY A 306 4.46 -11.50 -4.51
N VAL A 307 5.35 -12.25 -3.86
CA VAL A 307 6.69 -11.79 -3.50
C VAL A 307 7.71 -12.88 -3.79
N SER A 308 8.95 -12.47 -4.05
CA SER A 308 10.11 -13.35 -3.94
C SER A 308 11.14 -12.78 -2.97
N LEU A 309 11.79 -13.68 -2.24
CA LEU A 309 12.88 -13.35 -1.32
C LEU A 309 14.17 -13.87 -1.90
N THR A 310 15.21 -13.05 -1.92
CA THR A 310 16.56 -13.43 -2.33
C THR A 310 17.54 -13.20 -1.20
N LEU A 311 18.41 -14.17 -0.94
CA LEU A 311 19.59 -14.00 -0.11
C LEU A 311 20.86 -14.10 -0.95
N LEU A 312 21.79 -13.19 -0.70
CA LEU A 312 23.16 -13.23 -1.20
C LEU A 312 24.12 -13.26 -0.02
N ARG A 313 25.01 -14.26 0.06
CA ARG A 313 26.14 -14.18 1.00
C ARG A 313 27.08 -13.06 0.59
N VAL A 314 27.47 -12.20 1.54
CA VAL A 314 28.31 -11.03 1.26
C VAL A 314 29.60 -11.02 2.09
N ASP A 315 30.62 -10.43 1.49
CA ASP A 315 31.88 -10.02 2.12
C ASP A 315 32.04 -8.50 1.94
N ASP A 316 33.16 -7.94 2.43
CA ASP A 316 33.39 -6.49 2.35
C ASP A 316 33.48 -5.99 0.91
N GLN A 317 34.00 -6.80 -0.02
CA GLN A 317 34.11 -6.41 -1.42
C GLN A 317 32.73 -6.41 -2.11
N ARG A 318 31.90 -7.43 -1.88
CA ARG A 318 30.52 -7.48 -2.38
C ARG A 318 29.68 -6.35 -1.80
N LEU A 319 29.87 -6.01 -0.53
CA LEU A 319 29.21 -4.85 0.08
C LEU A 319 29.67 -3.54 -0.56
N ALA A 320 30.96 -3.36 -0.80
CA ALA A 320 31.47 -2.18 -1.50
C ALA A 320 30.87 -2.06 -2.91
N TRP A 321 30.74 -3.16 -3.65
CA TRP A 321 30.11 -3.17 -4.97
C TRP A 321 28.59 -2.92 -4.94
N LEU A 322 27.89 -3.44 -3.93
CA LEU A 322 26.46 -3.15 -3.74
C LEU A 322 26.22 -1.67 -3.39
N ASP A 323 27.12 -1.08 -2.60
CA ASP A 323 27.08 0.34 -2.19
C ASP A 323 27.62 1.29 -3.27
N ALA A 324 28.36 0.78 -4.26
CA ALA A 324 28.95 1.61 -5.31
C ALA A 324 27.86 2.37 -6.09
N PRO A 325 28.11 3.63 -6.52
CA PRO A 325 27.13 4.40 -7.28
C PRO A 325 26.65 3.67 -8.53
N ALA A 326 25.35 3.79 -8.80
CA ALA A 326 24.74 3.36 -10.06
C ALA A 326 23.75 4.44 -10.51
N LEU A 327 23.87 4.88 -11.75
CA LEU A 327 22.97 5.87 -12.35
C LEU A 327 21.99 5.14 -13.28
N THR A 328 20.96 4.55 -12.68
CA THR A 328 19.90 3.81 -13.37
C THR A 328 18.54 4.29 -12.86
N SER A 329 17.46 3.95 -13.56
CA SER A 329 16.12 4.38 -13.16
C SER A 329 15.52 3.52 -12.05
N ALA A 330 16.04 2.31 -11.83
CA ALA A 330 15.43 1.31 -10.96
C ALA A 330 16.27 0.87 -9.75
N TRP A 331 17.60 1.05 -9.75
CA TRP A 331 18.40 0.70 -8.57
C TRP A 331 18.28 1.79 -7.48
N PRO A 332 17.92 1.44 -6.23
CA PRO A 332 17.72 2.43 -5.18
C PRO A 332 18.99 3.23 -4.85
N THR A 333 18.85 4.56 -4.75
CA THR A 333 19.95 5.47 -4.38
C THR A 333 20.22 5.49 -2.88
N SER A 334 19.21 5.22 -2.05
CA SER A 334 19.40 5.00 -0.61
C SER A 334 20.12 3.67 -0.41
N GLY A 335 21.38 3.71 0.02
CA GLY A 335 22.15 2.51 0.35
C GLY A 335 21.35 1.62 1.30
N GLY A 336 21.21 0.32 0.99
CA GLY A 336 20.28 -0.59 1.65
C GLY A 336 20.62 -0.96 3.10
N ARG A 337 21.34 -0.10 3.84
CA ARG A 337 21.78 -0.38 5.21
C ARG A 337 20.58 -0.60 6.11
N VAL A 338 20.57 -1.73 6.80
CA VAL A 338 19.55 -2.06 7.79
C VAL A 338 19.82 -1.27 9.06
N ALA A 339 18.83 -0.50 9.52
CA ALA A 339 18.89 0.22 10.79
C ALA A 339 17.80 -0.29 11.74
N ARG A 340 18.07 -0.23 13.05
CA ARG A 340 17.02 -0.44 14.05
C ARG A 340 16.11 0.78 14.06
N ALA A 341 14.79 0.56 13.95
CA ALA A 341 13.82 1.65 14.00
C ALA A 341 13.97 2.45 15.30
N ALA A 342 14.21 3.76 15.18
CA ALA A 342 14.25 4.66 16.32
C ALA A 342 12.84 5.06 16.72
N THR A 343 12.49 4.88 17.99
CA THR A 343 11.20 5.31 18.56
C THR A 343 11.35 6.66 19.24
N LYS A 344 10.46 7.62 18.96
CA LYS A 344 10.37 8.89 19.68
C LYS A 344 9.19 8.85 20.64
N ALA A 345 9.36 9.42 21.83
CA ALA A 345 8.26 9.56 22.78
C ALA A 345 7.16 10.47 22.20
N ALA A 346 5.90 10.11 22.44
CA ALA A 346 4.78 10.97 22.08
C ALA A 346 4.80 12.25 22.93
N PRO A 347 4.36 13.40 22.39
CA PRO A 347 4.17 14.61 23.18
C PRO A 347 3.14 14.35 24.30
N VAL A 348 3.50 14.70 25.53
CA VAL A 348 2.56 14.65 26.67
C VAL A 348 1.68 15.89 26.61
N ALA A 349 0.36 15.70 26.59
CA ALA A 349 -0.57 16.83 26.66
C ALA A 349 -0.41 17.57 28.01
N PRO A 350 -0.58 18.91 28.05
CA PRO A 350 -0.56 19.64 29.31
C PRO A 350 -1.59 19.06 30.27
N ALA A 351 -1.19 18.78 31.52
CA ALA A 351 -2.11 18.33 32.54
C ALA A 351 -3.18 19.41 32.75
N VAL A 352 -4.45 19.05 32.56
CA VAL A 352 -5.57 19.91 32.98
C VAL A 352 -5.54 19.94 34.50
N PRO A 353 -5.56 21.12 35.16
CA PRO A 353 -5.61 21.19 36.62
C PRO A 353 -6.78 20.35 37.13
N THR A 354 -6.49 19.31 37.90
CA THR A 354 -7.50 18.51 38.59
C THR A 354 -8.09 19.38 39.70
N GLY A 355 -9.15 20.12 39.35
CA GLY A 355 -10.07 20.63 40.36
C GLY A 355 -10.54 19.46 41.22
N THR A 356 -10.62 19.70 42.53
CA THR A 356 -11.16 18.79 43.56
C THR A 356 -12.28 17.91 43.01
N HIS A 357 -12.15 16.58 43.16
CA HIS A 357 -13.12 15.55 42.76
C HIS A 357 -14.55 16.09 42.62
N VAL A 358 -14.89 16.51 41.40
CA VAL A 358 -16.28 16.75 41.02
C VAL A 358 -16.87 15.34 40.92
N ALA A 359 -18.00 15.09 41.58
CA ALA A 359 -18.67 13.78 41.53
C ALA A 359 -18.74 13.29 40.06
N GLY A 360 -18.48 12.01 39.80
CA GLY A 360 -18.55 11.46 38.45
C GLY A 360 -19.98 11.47 37.89
N LEU A 361 -20.12 11.25 36.60
CA LEU A 361 -21.41 11.10 35.94
C LEU A 361 -22.14 9.83 36.44
N ALA A 362 -23.02 9.99 37.43
CA ALA A 362 -23.71 8.87 38.08
C ALA A 362 -24.61 8.06 37.10
N PRO A 363 -24.68 6.72 37.21
CA PRO A 363 -25.56 5.88 36.37
C PRO A 363 -27.05 6.27 36.42
N SER A 364 -27.50 6.78 37.57
CA SER A 364 -28.87 7.27 37.75
C SER A 364 -29.14 8.65 37.13
N SER A 365 -28.13 9.30 36.54
CA SER A 365 -28.30 10.56 35.82
C SER A 365 -29.04 10.35 34.50
N THR A 366 -30.05 11.17 34.24
CA THR A 366 -30.75 11.21 32.95
C THR A 366 -29.80 11.47 31.78
N LEU A 367 -28.79 12.34 31.97
CA LEU A 367 -27.80 12.63 30.92
C LEU A 367 -26.94 11.40 30.61
N ARG A 368 -26.56 10.62 31.63
CA ARG A 368 -25.79 9.39 31.42
C ARG A 368 -26.59 8.37 30.63
N ARG A 369 -27.82 8.09 31.06
CA ARG A 369 -28.69 7.12 30.39
C ARG A 369 -28.98 7.51 28.94
N ALA A 370 -29.17 8.80 28.66
CA ALA A 370 -29.33 9.29 27.29
C ALA A 370 -28.07 9.04 26.44
N ILE A 371 -26.87 9.28 26.98
CA ILE A 371 -25.60 8.99 26.29
C ILE A 371 -25.46 7.48 26.04
N GLU A 372 -25.74 6.65 27.05
CA GLU A 372 -25.68 5.19 26.95
C GLU A 372 -26.69 4.66 25.93
N ALA A 373 -27.92 5.20 25.90
CA ALA A 373 -28.94 4.86 24.92
C ALA A 373 -28.52 5.21 23.49
N VAL A 374 -27.90 6.38 23.29
CA VAL A 374 -27.32 6.76 21.99
C VAL A 374 -26.19 5.80 21.59
N CYS A 375 -25.29 5.46 22.52
CA CYS A 375 -24.20 4.53 22.24
C CYS A 375 -24.74 3.14 21.84
N ALA A 376 -25.71 2.61 22.58
CA ALA A 376 -26.35 1.33 22.27
C ALA A 376 -27.02 1.35 20.88
N CYS A 377 -27.75 2.43 20.57
CA CYS A 377 -28.40 2.61 19.27
C CYS A 377 -27.39 2.63 18.11
N LEU A 378 -26.27 3.35 18.26
CA LEU A 378 -25.24 3.43 17.22
C LEU A 378 -24.48 2.10 17.04
N LEU A 379 -24.29 1.32 18.10
CA LEU A 379 -23.71 -0.01 18.02
C LEU A 379 -24.64 -0.99 17.28
N GLU A 380 -25.94 -0.93 17.56
CA GLU A 380 -26.94 -1.75 16.87
C GLU A 380 -27.08 -1.38 15.38
N ALA A 381 -27.03 -0.08 15.07
CA ALA A 381 -27.17 0.43 13.71
C ALA A 381 -25.90 0.32 12.86
N GLU A 382 -24.77 -0.12 13.42
CA GLU A 382 -23.48 -0.18 12.72
C GLU A 382 -23.55 -0.89 11.36
N PRO A 383 -24.07 -2.13 11.25
CA PRO A 383 -24.03 -2.85 9.97
C PRO A 383 -24.89 -2.18 8.90
N GLU A 384 -26.03 -1.61 9.30
CA GLU A 384 -26.93 -0.89 8.41
C GLU A 384 -26.27 0.39 7.89
N LEU A 385 -25.71 1.21 8.79
CA LEU A 385 -25.05 2.47 8.43
C LEU A 385 -23.83 2.23 7.55
N THR A 386 -23.04 1.19 7.83
CA THR A 386 -21.92 0.75 6.99
C THR A 386 -22.41 0.33 5.60
N THR A 387 -23.49 -0.43 5.51
CA THR A 387 -24.09 -0.85 4.22
C THR A 387 -24.64 0.33 3.42
N MET A 388 -25.29 1.28 4.08
CA MET A 388 -25.77 2.51 3.43
C MET A 388 -24.59 3.32 2.89
N ASP A 389 -23.54 3.49 3.68
CA ASP A 389 -22.37 4.27 3.32
C ASP A 389 -21.52 3.60 2.22
N GLN A 390 -21.49 2.27 2.12
CA GLN A 390 -20.85 1.59 0.96
C GLN A 390 -21.51 1.93 -0.37
N ARG A 391 -22.79 2.31 -0.38
CA ARG A 391 -23.52 2.66 -1.61
C ARG A 391 -23.25 4.08 -2.06
N VAL A 392 -23.02 4.99 -1.12
CA VAL A 392 -22.97 6.44 -1.38
C VAL A 392 -21.69 7.11 -0.89
N GLY A 393 -20.75 6.36 -0.34
CA GLY A 393 -19.52 6.83 0.29
C GLY A 393 -18.44 5.75 0.25
N ASP A 394 -17.61 5.66 1.29
CA ASP A 394 -16.53 4.66 1.40
C ASP A 394 -16.81 3.52 2.37
N GLY A 395 -18.00 3.51 2.99
CA GLY A 395 -18.46 2.37 3.77
C GLY A 395 -17.84 2.28 5.16
N ASP A 396 -17.48 3.42 5.76
CA ASP A 396 -16.83 3.48 7.07
C ASP A 396 -17.62 4.24 8.15
N LEU A 397 -18.77 4.84 7.80
CA LEU A 397 -19.55 5.64 8.75
C LEU A 397 -20.02 4.82 9.96
N GLY A 398 -20.65 3.66 9.72
CA GLY A 398 -21.16 2.79 10.80
C GLY A 398 -20.03 2.38 11.74
N ILE A 399 -18.95 1.85 11.17
CA ILE A 399 -17.72 1.48 11.91
C ILE A 399 -17.19 2.66 12.74
N SER A 400 -17.18 3.86 12.17
CA SER A 400 -16.70 5.08 12.83
C SER A 400 -17.58 5.48 14.03
N LEU A 401 -18.90 5.42 13.88
CA LEU A 401 -19.85 5.74 14.96
C LEU A 401 -19.87 4.66 16.06
N ALA A 402 -19.72 3.38 15.69
CA ALA A 402 -19.55 2.30 16.64
C ALA A 402 -18.26 2.44 17.45
N ARG A 403 -17.17 2.89 16.82
CA ARG A 403 -15.92 3.21 17.52
C ARG A 403 -16.08 4.38 18.50
N ALA A 404 -16.87 5.39 18.12
CA ALA A 404 -17.25 6.49 19.01
C ALA A 404 -18.00 5.96 20.24
N ALA A 405 -19.01 5.13 20.02
CA ALA A 405 -19.84 4.55 21.08
C ALA A 405 -19.02 3.70 22.05
N HIS A 406 -18.17 2.79 21.56
CA HIS A 406 -17.26 2.02 22.42
C HIS A 406 -16.35 2.94 23.24
N GLY A 407 -15.67 3.90 22.59
CA GLY A 407 -14.78 4.81 23.30
C GLY A 407 -15.48 5.64 24.38
N ILE A 408 -16.72 6.07 24.13
CA ILE A 408 -17.54 6.77 25.12
C ILE A 408 -17.88 5.85 26.29
N LEU A 409 -18.38 4.63 26.03
CA LEU A 409 -18.75 3.68 27.07
C LEU A 409 -17.57 3.27 27.94
N ASP A 410 -16.38 3.15 27.36
CA ASP A 410 -15.15 2.83 28.09
C ASP A 410 -14.71 3.97 29.04
N GLU A 411 -15.09 5.22 28.77
CA GLU A 411 -14.60 6.41 29.48
C GLU A 411 -15.68 7.13 30.30
N ILE A 412 -16.95 6.74 30.17
CA ILE A 412 -18.10 7.47 30.74
C ILE A 412 -18.07 7.54 32.26
N ASP A 413 -17.46 6.55 32.93
CA ASP A 413 -17.28 6.55 34.39
C ASP A 413 -16.31 7.65 34.87
N GLY A 414 -15.43 8.12 33.99
CA GLY A 414 -14.52 9.24 34.23
C GLY A 414 -15.11 10.61 33.89
N TYR A 415 -16.34 10.69 33.37
CA TYR A 415 -16.93 11.96 32.96
C TYR A 415 -17.38 12.83 34.16
N PRO A 416 -17.38 14.16 34.02
CA PRO A 416 -17.80 15.09 35.07
C PRO A 416 -19.27 14.90 35.51
N ALA A 417 -19.63 15.44 36.67
CA ALA A 417 -21.00 15.40 37.19
C ALA A 417 -22.03 15.94 36.20
N ALA A 418 -23.24 15.36 36.24
CA ALA A 418 -24.39 15.84 35.48
C ALA A 418 -24.82 17.28 35.83
N THR A 419 -24.41 17.80 36.98
CA THR A 419 -24.61 19.21 37.38
C THR A 419 -23.82 20.19 36.51
N SER A 420 -22.89 19.70 35.68
CA SER A 420 -22.09 20.47 34.73
C SER A 420 -22.18 19.87 33.33
N PRO A 421 -23.36 19.93 32.66
CA PRO A 421 -23.59 19.25 31.40
C PRO A 421 -22.66 19.73 30.27
N GLY A 422 -22.24 20.99 30.27
CA GLY A 422 -21.21 21.48 29.33
C GLY A 422 -19.85 20.80 29.51
N ALA A 423 -19.46 20.48 30.74
CA ALA A 423 -18.24 19.73 31.02
C ALA A 423 -18.36 18.26 30.55
N VAL A 424 -19.53 17.64 30.70
CA VAL A 424 -19.83 16.30 30.16
C VAL A 424 -19.71 16.31 28.64
N LEU A 425 -20.36 17.24 27.94
CA LEU A 425 -20.28 17.33 26.47
C LEU A 425 -18.85 17.58 25.97
N ARG A 426 -18.03 18.35 26.69
CA ARG A 426 -16.59 18.50 26.38
C ARG A 426 -15.81 17.20 26.56
N ALA A 427 -16.13 16.40 27.57
CA ALA A 427 -15.52 15.09 27.76
C ALA A 427 -15.89 14.15 26.60
N LEU A 428 -17.18 14.07 26.24
CA LEU A 428 -17.62 13.33 25.04
C LEU A 428 -16.88 13.80 23.78
N ALA A 429 -16.78 15.12 23.56
CA ALA A 429 -16.09 15.66 22.40
C ALA A 429 -14.60 15.27 22.37
N ALA A 430 -13.94 15.20 23.53
CA ALA A 430 -12.56 14.78 23.65
C ALA A 430 -12.37 13.28 23.33
N THR A 431 -13.30 12.44 23.75
CA THR A 431 -13.31 11.02 23.41
C THR A 431 -13.57 10.82 21.93
N VAL A 432 -14.64 11.41 21.38
CA VAL A 432 -15.01 11.30 19.97
C VAL A 432 -13.87 11.74 19.05
N ARG A 433 -13.27 12.92 19.27
CA ARG A 433 -12.18 13.42 18.38
C ARG A 433 -10.89 12.59 18.46
N ARG A 434 -10.71 11.79 19.51
CA ARG A 434 -9.53 10.94 19.68
C ARG A 434 -9.72 9.58 19.02
N VAL A 435 -10.92 8.99 19.14
CA VAL A 435 -11.19 7.64 18.62
C VAL A 435 -11.75 7.65 17.19
N VAL A 436 -12.40 8.73 16.76
CA VAL A 436 -13.00 8.86 15.43
C VAL A 436 -12.17 9.80 14.56
N GLY A 437 -11.63 9.27 13.47
CA GLY A 437 -10.96 10.05 12.42
C GLY A 437 -11.92 10.51 11.32
N GLY A 438 -11.37 10.89 10.16
CA GLY A 438 -12.17 11.28 8.99
C GLY A 438 -13.01 12.55 9.22
N THR A 439 -14.08 12.73 8.46
CA THR A 439 -14.96 13.91 8.54
C THR A 439 -15.86 13.87 9.78
N SER A 440 -16.34 12.68 10.17
CA SER A 440 -17.28 12.52 11.28
C SER A 440 -16.70 12.93 12.64
N GLY A 441 -15.42 12.62 12.90
CA GLY A 441 -14.76 12.96 14.17
C GLY A 441 -14.81 14.47 14.49
N PRO A 442 -14.27 15.34 13.62
CA PRO A 442 -14.32 16.79 13.80
C PRO A 442 -15.75 17.36 13.86
N LEU A 443 -16.68 16.85 13.04
CA LEU A 443 -18.07 17.37 13.00
C LEU A 443 -18.84 17.05 14.30
N TYR A 444 -18.79 15.80 14.77
CA TYR A 444 -19.42 15.47 16.06
C TYR A 444 -18.71 16.16 17.23
N ALA A 445 -17.39 16.32 17.18
CA ALA A 445 -16.65 17.03 18.22
C ALA A 445 -17.02 18.52 18.28
N VAL A 446 -17.13 19.22 17.14
CA VAL A 446 -17.55 20.63 17.14
C VAL A 446 -19.01 20.79 17.57
N MET A 447 -19.88 19.87 17.16
CA MET A 447 -21.29 19.83 17.60
C MET A 447 -21.37 19.82 19.13
N LEU A 448 -20.67 18.88 19.77
CA LEU A 448 -20.62 18.73 21.22
C LEU A 448 -19.94 19.92 21.91
N MET A 449 -18.86 20.47 21.35
CA MET A 449 -18.16 21.63 21.93
C MET A 449 -18.99 22.91 21.87
N ARG A 450 -19.73 23.15 20.78
CA ARG A 450 -20.61 24.32 20.63
C ARG A 450 -21.83 24.22 21.54
N ALA A 451 -22.44 23.04 21.63
CA ALA A 451 -23.49 22.76 22.61
C ALA A 451 -22.99 22.98 24.04
N ALA A 452 -21.79 22.52 24.38
CA ALA A 452 -21.19 22.73 25.70
C ALA A 452 -21.02 24.21 26.04
N ALA A 453 -20.48 25.00 25.12
CA ALA A 453 -20.27 26.43 25.31
C ALA A 453 -21.60 27.18 25.52
N ALA A 454 -22.64 26.80 24.77
CA ALA A 454 -23.98 27.37 24.91
C ALA A 454 -24.61 27.02 26.27
N LEU A 455 -24.47 25.76 26.74
CA LEU A 455 -24.98 25.36 28.07
C LEU A 455 -24.29 26.11 29.21
N ASP A 456 -22.98 26.33 29.12
CA ASP A 456 -22.24 27.10 30.13
C ASP A 456 -22.73 28.56 30.16
N ALA A 457 -22.94 29.16 28.99
CA ALA A 457 -23.45 30.53 28.87
C ALA A 457 -24.88 30.66 29.42
N SER A 458 -25.78 29.73 29.10
CA SER A 458 -27.17 29.76 29.57
C SER A 458 -27.30 29.49 31.07
N SER A 459 -26.40 28.68 31.65
CA SER A 459 -26.37 28.42 33.09
C SER A 459 -26.07 29.67 33.92
N ALA A 460 -25.36 30.66 33.34
CA ALA A 460 -25.10 31.93 34.00
C ALA A 460 -26.32 32.87 34.06
N VAL A 461 -27.34 32.63 33.22
CA VAL A 461 -28.49 33.55 33.05
C VAL A 461 -29.79 32.98 33.65
N GLY A 462 -29.79 31.74 34.15
CA GLY A 462 -30.90 31.16 34.92
C GLY A 462 -32.16 30.77 34.12
N ALA A 463 -32.04 30.53 32.82
CA ALA A 463 -33.17 30.15 31.94
C ALA A 463 -33.66 28.70 32.17
N PRO A 464 -34.93 28.37 31.81
CA PRO A 464 -35.49 27.02 31.99
C PRO A 464 -34.65 25.94 31.27
N ALA A 465 -34.47 24.79 31.92
CA ALA A 465 -33.56 23.73 31.45
C ALA A 465 -33.83 23.29 29.99
N ALA A 466 -35.09 23.12 29.58
CA ALA A 466 -35.44 22.74 28.21
C ALA A 466 -35.06 23.81 27.16
N GLY A 467 -35.20 25.09 27.51
CA GLY A 467 -34.76 26.20 26.66
C GLY A 467 -33.25 26.20 26.46
N ASN A 468 -32.48 25.91 27.52
CA ASN A 468 -31.02 25.85 27.45
C ASN A 468 -30.53 24.74 26.51
N TRP A 469 -31.15 23.55 26.57
CA TRP A 469 -30.83 22.44 25.66
C TRP A 469 -31.25 22.72 24.21
N SER A 470 -32.35 23.44 23.99
CA SER A 470 -32.73 23.90 22.65
C SER A 470 -31.70 24.87 22.07
N THR A 471 -31.28 25.88 22.84
CA THR A 471 -30.22 26.82 22.43
C THR A 471 -28.90 26.10 22.18
N ALA A 472 -28.55 25.14 23.04
CA ALA A 472 -27.34 24.34 22.87
C ALA A 472 -27.39 23.48 21.61
N PHE A 473 -28.54 22.88 21.29
CA PHE A 473 -28.68 22.09 20.07
C PHE A 473 -28.58 22.97 18.82
N THR A 474 -29.19 24.17 18.81
CA THR A 474 -29.01 25.14 17.71
C THR A 474 -27.53 25.49 17.52
N ALA A 475 -26.82 25.85 18.60
CA ALA A 475 -25.38 26.15 18.52
C ALA A 475 -24.55 24.95 18.02
N ALA A 476 -24.97 23.73 18.37
CA ALA A 476 -24.37 22.49 17.89
C ALA A 476 -24.49 22.37 16.36
N VAL A 477 -25.69 22.59 15.82
CA VAL A 477 -25.96 22.55 14.38
C VAL A 477 -25.18 23.65 13.65
N ASP A 478 -25.20 24.89 14.16
CA ASP A 478 -24.44 26.00 13.57
C ASP A 478 -22.95 25.68 13.51
N GLY A 479 -22.41 25.04 14.55
CA GLY A 479 -21.03 24.55 14.59
C GLY A 479 -20.70 23.55 13.50
N VAL A 480 -21.60 22.59 13.25
CA VAL A 480 -21.45 21.58 12.19
C VAL A 480 -21.48 22.25 10.82
N MET A 481 -22.41 23.18 10.60
CA MET A 481 -22.54 23.91 9.33
C MET A 481 -21.33 24.81 9.07
N GLU A 482 -20.83 25.52 10.07
CA GLU A 482 -19.66 26.40 9.94
C GLU A 482 -18.36 25.62 9.67
N LEU A 483 -18.11 24.54 10.42
CA LEU A 483 -16.90 23.73 10.23
C LEU A 483 -16.97 22.90 8.95
N GLY A 484 -18.13 22.33 8.65
CA GLY A 484 -18.34 21.43 7.51
C GLY A 484 -18.64 22.16 6.20
N GLY A 485 -19.02 23.44 6.24
CA GLY A 485 -19.43 24.22 5.07
C GLY A 485 -20.75 23.76 4.43
N ALA A 486 -21.50 22.87 5.09
CA ALA A 486 -22.73 22.28 4.57
C ALA A 486 -23.97 23.07 5.01
N HIS A 487 -24.95 23.13 4.12
CA HIS A 487 -26.26 23.76 4.33
C HIS A 487 -27.40 22.75 4.08
N PRO A 488 -28.63 23.05 4.56
CA PRO A 488 -29.80 22.27 4.16
C PRO A 488 -29.93 22.19 2.63
N GLY A 489 -30.09 20.99 2.11
CA GLY A 489 -30.12 20.64 0.69
C GLY A 489 -28.81 20.11 0.13
N ASP A 490 -27.71 20.12 0.90
CA ASP A 490 -26.40 19.63 0.43
C ASP A 490 -26.22 18.10 0.57
N ARG A 491 -27.22 17.42 1.13
CA ARG A 491 -27.29 15.97 1.33
C ARG A 491 -26.22 15.46 2.31
N THR A 492 -26.34 15.91 3.55
CA THR A 492 -25.46 15.55 4.67
C THR A 492 -26.26 15.40 5.96
N MET A 493 -25.58 15.14 7.08
CA MET A 493 -26.20 15.14 8.41
C MET A 493 -26.93 16.46 8.77
N VAL A 494 -26.59 17.58 8.12
CA VAL A 494 -27.26 18.88 8.28
C VAL A 494 -28.74 18.79 7.90
N ASP A 495 -29.08 17.97 6.91
CA ASP A 495 -30.46 17.80 6.44
C ASP A 495 -31.38 17.16 7.47
N ALA A 496 -30.83 16.45 8.47
CA ALA A 496 -31.57 15.98 9.63
C ALA A 496 -31.42 16.93 10.83
N LEU A 497 -30.20 17.44 11.08
CA LEU A 497 -29.90 18.29 12.23
C LEU A 497 -30.66 19.62 12.22
N HIS A 498 -30.59 20.36 11.11
CA HIS A 498 -31.17 21.70 11.00
C HIS A 498 -32.70 21.70 11.19
N PRO A 499 -33.49 20.90 10.45
CA PRO A 499 -34.94 20.86 10.67
C PRO A 499 -35.31 20.34 12.06
N ALA A 500 -34.51 19.44 12.66
CA ALA A 500 -34.73 18.98 14.04
C ALA A 500 -34.54 20.11 15.07
N ALA A 501 -33.49 20.92 14.93
CA ALA A 501 -33.23 22.05 15.82
C ALA A 501 -34.32 23.13 15.71
N ASP A 502 -34.75 23.43 14.49
CA ASP A 502 -35.85 24.36 14.23
C ASP A 502 -37.18 23.87 14.82
N ALA A 503 -37.52 22.59 14.60
CA ALA A 503 -38.75 21.99 15.12
C ALA A 503 -38.76 21.95 16.66
N LEU A 504 -37.64 21.59 17.29
CA LEU A 504 -37.52 21.60 18.76
C LEU A 504 -37.76 23.00 19.32
N ARG A 505 -37.10 24.01 18.75
CA ARG A 505 -37.22 25.42 19.16
C ARG A 505 -38.66 25.93 18.99
N ALA A 506 -39.29 25.64 17.85
CA ALA A 506 -40.66 26.06 17.56
C ALA A 506 -41.68 25.39 18.50
N ALA A 507 -41.55 24.09 18.75
CA ALA A 507 -42.46 23.34 19.61
C ALA A 507 -42.38 23.79 21.08
N LEU A 508 -41.17 24.03 21.61
CA LEU A 508 -40.98 24.56 22.97
C LEU A 508 -41.53 25.99 23.15
N ALA A 509 -41.57 26.79 22.08
CA ALA A 509 -42.17 28.12 22.12
C ALA A 509 -43.71 28.10 22.15
N GLN A 510 -44.33 27.05 21.60
CA GLN A 510 -45.79 26.93 21.49
C GLN A 510 -46.43 26.13 22.62
N SER A 511 -45.70 25.22 23.27
CA SER A 511 -46.21 24.35 24.33
C SER A 511 -45.13 24.06 25.37
N HIS A 512 -45.51 23.96 26.64
CA HIS A 512 -44.63 23.52 27.72
C HIS A 512 -44.46 21.98 27.80
N ASN A 513 -44.93 21.23 26.79
CA ASN A 513 -44.75 19.77 26.74
C ASN A 513 -43.42 19.40 26.06
N ASN A 514 -42.40 19.13 26.89
CA ASN A 514 -41.06 18.72 26.43
C ASN A 514 -41.07 17.43 25.58
N GLY A 515 -41.94 16.46 25.92
CA GLY A 515 -42.04 15.21 25.17
C GLY A 515 -42.56 15.40 23.75
N ALA A 516 -43.59 16.24 23.60
CA ALA A 516 -44.11 16.61 22.28
C ALA A 516 -43.07 17.39 21.45
N ALA A 517 -42.27 18.24 22.09
CA ALA A 517 -41.22 18.98 21.41
C ALA A 517 -40.06 18.09 20.93
N LEU A 518 -39.63 17.11 21.74
CA LEU A 518 -38.65 16.11 21.33
C LEU A 518 -39.18 15.21 20.20
N GLN A 519 -40.45 14.82 20.27
CA GLN A 519 -41.08 14.06 19.19
C GLN A 519 -41.09 14.85 17.87
N ALA A 520 -41.44 16.14 17.90
CA ALA A 520 -41.39 17.01 16.72
C ALA A 520 -39.97 17.12 16.13
N ALA A 521 -38.95 17.20 16.98
CA ALA A 521 -37.55 17.22 16.54
C ALA A 521 -37.14 15.91 15.84
N VAL A 522 -37.54 14.76 16.39
CA VAL A 522 -37.26 13.44 15.80
C VAL A 522 -37.99 13.26 14.47
N ASP A 523 -39.25 13.67 14.39
CA ASP A 523 -40.02 13.57 13.14
C ASP A 523 -39.41 14.47 12.04
N ALA A 524 -39.02 15.70 12.39
CA ALA A 524 -38.31 16.58 11.49
C ALA A 524 -36.96 16.01 11.02
N ALA A 525 -36.18 15.39 11.93
CA ALA A 525 -34.94 14.71 11.59
C ALA A 525 -35.17 13.55 10.61
N ARG A 526 -36.19 12.72 10.85
CA ARG A 526 -36.55 11.58 10.00
C ARG A 526 -37.01 12.02 8.62
N THR A 527 -37.86 13.05 8.54
CA THR A 527 -38.28 13.64 7.26
C THR A 527 -37.09 14.22 6.51
N GLY A 528 -36.23 14.97 7.20
CA GLY A 528 -34.98 15.49 6.65
C GLY A 528 -34.09 14.41 6.08
N ALA A 529 -33.77 13.39 6.87
CA ALA A 529 -32.99 12.23 6.45
C ALA A 529 -33.61 11.51 5.24
N ALA A 530 -34.92 11.25 5.25
CA ALA A 530 -35.60 10.61 4.13
C ALA A 530 -35.53 11.45 2.84
N SER A 531 -35.64 12.78 2.96
CA SER A 531 -35.61 13.69 1.80
C SER A 531 -34.25 13.71 1.08
N THR A 532 -33.16 13.35 1.76
CA THR A 532 -31.82 13.27 1.14
C THR A 532 -31.73 12.26 -0.01
N ALA A 533 -32.64 11.28 -0.06
CA ALA A 533 -32.67 10.28 -1.14
C ALA A 533 -32.94 10.89 -2.53
N SER A 534 -33.61 12.04 -2.59
CA SER A 534 -33.88 12.78 -3.82
C SER A 534 -33.00 14.01 -4.02
N MET A 535 -32.07 14.29 -3.08
CA MET A 535 -31.17 15.44 -3.16
C MET A 535 -29.92 15.09 -3.97
N GLN A 536 -29.51 16.04 -4.82
CA GLN A 536 -28.22 15.97 -5.49
C GLN A 536 -27.11 16.14 -4.46
N PRO A 537 -26.11 15.24 -4.41
CA PRO A 537 -25.05 15.31 -3.43
C PRO A 537 -24.08 16.45 -3.78
N ARG A 538 -24.06 17.51 -2.98
CA ARG A 538 -23.22 18.69 -3.23
C ARG A 538 -21.97 18.75 -2.36
N LEU A 539 -22.00 18.06 -1.21
CA LEU A 539 -20.91 17.97 -0.25
C LEU A 539 -20.76 16.54 0.29
N GLY A 540 -19.67 16.32 1.02
CA GLY A 540 -19.35 15.00 1.58
C GLY A 540 -18.94 13.97 0.53
N ARG A 541 -18.75 12.73 0.95
CA ARG A 541 -18.28 11.63 0.07
C ARG A 541 -19.31 11.22 -0.99
N SER A 542 -20.59 11.49 -0.73
CA SER A 542 -21.69 11.29 -1.69
C SER A 542 -21.55 12.15 -2.94
N SER A 543 -20.88 13.30 -2.86
CA SER A 543 -20.63 14.16 -4.03
C SER A 543 -19.73 13.49 -5.08
N TYR A 544 -18.88 12.53 -4.70
CA TYR A 544 -17.95 11.84 -5.61
C TYR A 544 -18.62 10.78 -6.48
N VAL A 545 -19.74 10.20 -6.02
CA VAL A 545 -20.49 9.18 -6.76
C VAL A 545 -21.60 9.77 -7.64
N GLY A 546 -21.90 11.06 -7.46
CA GLY A 546 -22.86 11.83 -8.28
C GLY A 546 -24.26 11.21 -8.30
N ASP A 547 -24.86 11.12 -9.49
CA ASP A 547 -26.23 10.61 -9.68
C ASP A 547 -26.44 9.18 -9.15
N ARG A 548 -25.37 8.38 -8.97
CA ARG A 548 -25.47 7.02 -8.40
C ARG A 548 -25.94 7.00 -6.95
N ALA A 549 -25.85 8.14 -6.26
CA ALA A 549 -26.34 8.27 -4.91
C ALA A 549 -27.87 8.48 -4.84
N LEU A 550 -28.53 8.87 -5.94
CA LEU A 550 -29.97 9.11 -5.95
C LEU A 550 -30.76 7.82 -5.66
N GLY A 551 -31.85 7.95 -4.92
CA GLY A 551 -32.67 6.83 -4.46
C GLY A 551 -32.25 6.22 -3.11
N PHE A 552 -31.15 6.69 -2.53
CA PHE A 552 -30.66 6.23 -1.21
C PHE A 552 -30.52 7.40 -0.25
N ALA A 553 -31.06 7.28 0.96
CA ALA A 553 -30.89 8.29 1.99
C ALA A 553 -29.42 8.43 2.42
N ASP A 554 -29.01 9.64 2.80
CA ASP A 554 -27.70 9.93 3.36
C ASP A 554 -27.51 9.20 4.70
N PRO A 555 -26.44 8.41 4.85
CA PRO A 555 -26.21 7.64 6.08
C PRO A 555 -25.92 8.55 7.28
N GLY A 556 -25.32 9.73 7.07
CA GLY A 556 -25.09 10.71 8.14
C GLY A 556 -26.38 11.31 8.68
N ALA A 557 -27.29 11.72 7.79
CA ALA A 557 -28.61 12.21 8.15
C ALA A 557 -29.46 11.13 8.83
N HIS A 558 -29.37 9.89 8.33
CA HIS A 558 -30.05 8.75 8.95
C HIS A 558 -29.54 8.47 10.37
N ALA A 559 -28.22 8.46 10.58
CA ALA A 559 -27.63 8.32 11.90
C ALA A 559 -28.12 9.39 12.88
N VAL A 560 -28.28 10.65 12.43
CA VAL A 560 -28.85 11.74 13.24
C VAL A 560 -30.26 11.45 13.69
N ALA A 561 -31.13 10.98 12.79
CA ALA A 561 -32.48 10.61 13.14
C ALA A 561 -32.54 9.46 14.17
N LEU A 562 -31.61 8.50 14.08
CA LEU A 562 -31.51 7.37 15.01
C LEU A 562 -31.12 7.83 16.42
N TRP A 563 -30.01 8.56 16.58
CA TRP A 563 -29.58 8.94 17.93
C TRP A 563 -30.50 9.99 18.57
N LEU A 564 -31.15 10.87 17.79
CA LEU A 564 -32.19 11.76 18.33
C LEU A 564 -33.40 10.98 18.84
N ALA A 565 -33.82 9.94 18.13
CA ALA A 565 -34.90 9.06 18.58
C ALA A 565 -34.52 8.34 19.88
N ALA A 566 -33.29 7.85 20.00
CA ALA A 566 -32.79 7.21 21.22
C ALA A 566 -32.82 8.17 22.43
N VAL A 567 -32.45 9.44 22.24
CA VAL A 567 -32.56 10.47 23.29
C VAL A 567 -34.01 10.67 23.70
N ARG A 568 -34.93 10.85 22.74
CA ARG A 568 -36.36 11.01 23.04
C ARG A 568 -36.90 9.81 23.82
N ASP A 569 -36.62 8.59 23.37
CA ASP A 569 -37.18 7.38 23.96
C ASP A 569 -36.70 7.17 25.39
N GLU A 570 -35.44 7.49 25.68
CA GLU A 570 -34.93 7.44 27.05
C GLU A 570 -35.53 8.53 27.94
N LEU A 571 -35.72 9.74 27.40
CA LEU A 571 -36.35 10.84 28.14
C LEU A 571 -37.86 10.64 28.36
N ALA A 572 -38.54 9.80 27.57
CA ALA A 572 -39.96 9.50 27.74
C ALA A 572 -40.24 8.43 28.82
N ARG A 573 -39.22 7.70 29.28
CA ARG A 573 -39.35 6.65 30.31
C ARG A 573 -39.42 7.21 31.74
N HIS A 574 -39.17 8.51 31.92
CA HIS A 574 -39.04 9.19 33.20
C HIS A 574 -39.72 10.56 33.14
#